data_AF-A0A9N8VES9-F1
#
_entry.id   AF-A0A9N8VES9-F1
#
_cell.length_a   1.000
_cell.length_b   1.000
_cell.length_c   1.000
_cell.angle_alpha   90.00
_cell.angle_beta   90.00
_cell.angle_gamma   90.00
#
_symmetry.space_group_name_H-M   'P 1'
#
loop_
_entity.id
_entity.type
_entity.pdbx_description
1 polymer ?
#
loop_
_entity_poly.entity_id
_entity_poly.type
_entity_poly.pdbx_seq_one_letter_code
_entity_poly.pdbx_strand_id
1 'polypeptide(L)'
;MPKIVSSSTVSSSEQVHAYPEQHLHVYYCLCSEFILVIDARLEKLPRRKTDNAYIVSNGKRVYKLNAVEATNPVILKRSDGYEKQYRLHCPRCNLFLAYEVTEERKKGPHTYIVEGSLTENQGVVPHGAIPED
;
A
#
# COMPACT_ATOMS: atom_id res chain seq x y z
N MET A 1 -3.05 40.46 -19.13
CA MET A 1 -2.35 39.44 -18.30
C MET A 1 -3.33 39.00 -17.22
N PRO A 2 -3.80 37.74 -17.19
CA PRO A 2 -4.67 37.32 -16.11
C PRO A 2 -3.82 37.02 -14.88
N LYS A 3 -4.08 37.74 -13.77
CA LYS A 3 -3.47 37.48 -12.47
C LYS A 3 -3.98 36.14 -11.96
N ILE A 4 -3.05 35.22 -11.68
CA ILE A 4 -3.33 33.98 -10.97
C ILE A 4 -3.76 34.36 -9.55
N VAL A 5 -5.02 34.08 -9.21
CA VAL A 5 -5.54 34.20 -7.85
C VAL A 5 -5.58 32.80 -7.24
N SER A 6 -4.72 32.56 -6.26
CA SER A 6 -4.77 31.35 -5.43
C SER A 6 -5.94 31.47 -4.47
N SER A 7 -7.06 30.81 -4.76
CA SER A 7 -8.14 30.66 -3.79
C SER A 7 -7.81 29.51 -2.85
N SER A 8 -7.18 29.82 -1.71
CA SER A 8 -7.03 28.88 -0.61
C SER A 8 -8.38 28.74 0.10
N THR A 9 -9.07 27.63 -0.10
CA THR A 9 -10.29 27.29 0.66
C THR A 9 -9.88 26.73 2.01
N VAL A 10 -10.03 27.53 3.06
CA VAL A 10 -10.02 27.10 4.45
C VAL A 10 -11.43 26.62 4.78
N SER A 11 -11.59 25.38 5.22
CA SER A 11 -12.89 24.80 5.57
C SER A 11 -13.07 24.83 7.09
N SER A 12 -14.08 25.57 7.55
CA SER A 12 -14.57 25.56 8.94
C SER A 12 -15.95 24.90 9.00
N SER A 13 -16.02 23.86 9.83
CA SER A 13 -17.14 23.27 10.58
C SER A 13 -18.57 23.26 10.01
N GLU A 14 -19.07 22.01 9.89
CA GLU A 14 -20.46 21.54 10.08
C GLU A 14 -21.43 21.68 8.91
N GLN A 15 -21.53 20.60 8.12
CA GLN A 15 -22.80 20.13 7.58
C GLN A 15 -22.78 18.62 7.27
N VAL A 16 -23.81 17.95 7.78
CA VAL A 16 -24.04 16.50 7.83
C VAL A 16 -24.47 15.99 6.46
N HIS A 17 -23.53 15.46 5.69
CA HIS A 17 -23.78 14.42 4.68
C HIS A 17 -22.59 13.45 4.73
N ALA A 18 -22.78 12.29 5.38
CA ALA A 18 -21.78 11.24 5.48
C ALA A 18 -21.62 10.50 4.15
N TYR A 19 -21.11 11.19 3.13
CA TYR A 19 -20.25 10.51 2.17
C TYR A 19 -19.05 10.00 2.99
N PRO A 20 -18.66 8.72 2.91
CA PRO A 20 -17.39 8.34 3.50
C PRO A 20 -16.36 9.21 2.80
N GLU A 21 -15.78 10.17 3.52
CA GLU A 21 -14.56 10.87 3.14
C GLU A 21 -13.60 9.78 2.62
N GLN A 22 -13.53 9.63 1.29
CA GLN A 22 -12.68 8.66 0.62
C GLN A 22 -11.25 9.20 0.68
N HIS A 23 -10.73 9.28 1.91
CA HIS A 23 -9.34 9.64 2.15
C HIS A 23 -8.48 8.55 1.54
N LEU A 24 -7.69 8.94 0.54
CA LEU A 24 -6.66 8.08 -0.02
C LEU A 24 -5.53 7.96 1.02
N HIS A 25 -5.14 6.72 1.30
CA HIS A 25 -4.04 6.40 2.19
C HIS A 25 -2.78 6.15 1.38
N VAL A 26 -1.68 6.80 1.80
CA VAL A 26 -0.39 6.70 1.14
C VAL A 26 0.57 5.91 2.02
N TYR A 27 1.25 4.94 1.42
CA TYR A 27 2.21 4.08 2.08
C TYR A 27 3.55 4.08 1.36
N TYR A 28 4.60 4.03 2.18
CA TYR A 28 5.98 4.04 1.78
C TYR A 28 6.64 2.70 2.10
N CYS A 29 7.67 2.36 1.34
CA CYS A 29 8.62 1.33 1.73
C CYS A 29 9.39 1.79 2.98
N LEU A 30 9.99 0.85 3.70
CA LEU A 30 10.90 1.13 4.82
C LEU A 30 12.10 2.01 4.42
N CYS A 31 12.49 2.02 3.14
CA CYS A 31 13.50 2.93 2.60
C CYS A 31 12.96 4.32 2.20
N SER A 32 11.73 4.64 2.59
CA SER A 32 11.00 5.89 2.27
C SER A 32 10.67 6.10 0.79
N GLU A 33 10.73 5.04 -0.04
CA GLU A 33 10.22 5.07 -1.41
C GLU A 33 8.69 5.04 -1.41
N PHE A 34 8.06 5.78 -2.32
CA PHE A 34 6.60 5.80 -2.44
C PHE A 34 6.08 4.54 -3.14
N ILE A 35 5.20 3.78 -2.47
CA ILE A 35 4.77 2.46 -2.95
C ILE A 35 3.28 2.37 -3.24
N LEU A 36 2.40 2.71 -2.29
CA LEU A 36 0.98 2.37 -2.42
C LEU A 36 0.10 3.58 -2.12
N VAL A 37 -0.90 3.79 -2.96
CA VAL A 37 -2.06 4.65 -2.67
C VAL A 37 -3.31 3.81 -2.75
N ILE A 38 -4.17 3.84 -1.73
CA ILE A 38 -5.36 3.00 -1.63
C ILE A 38 -6.50 3.73 -0.92
N ASP A 39 -7.74 3.41 -1.29
CA ASP A 39 -8.99 3.94 -0.71
C ASP A 39 -9.36 3.40 0.69
N ALA A 40 -8.47 2.65 1.34
CA ALA A 40 -8.69 2.07 2.66
C ALA A 40 -7.37 1.83 3.39
N ARG A 41 -7.37 2.04 4.71
CA ARG A 41 -6.22 1.70 5.56
C ARG A 41 -5.90 0.22 5.51
N LEU A 42 -4.61 -0.14 5.43
CA LEU A 42 -4.15 -1.54 5.40
C LEU A 42 -4.64 -2.32 6.62
N GLU A 43 -4.66 -1.72 7.81
CA GLU A 43 -5.09 -2.39 9.05
C GLU A 43 -6.57 -2.79 9.03
N LYS A 44 -7.38 -2.13 8.19
CA LYS A 44 -8.80 -2.43 8.00
C LYS A 44 -9.04 -3.48 6.91
N LEU A 45 -8.02 -3.87 6.16
CA LEU A 45 -8.14 -4.90 5.14
C LEU A 45 -8.14 -6.30 5.76
N PRO A 46 -8.87 -7.25 5.16
CA PRO A 46 -8.80 -8.64 5.59
C PRO A 46 -7.37 -9.17 5.44
N ARG A 47 -6.95 -10.03 6.38
CA ARG A 47 -5.63 -10.66 6.36
C ARG A 47 -5.70 -12.11 5.93
N ARG A 48 -4.69 -12.55 5.20
CA ARG A 48 -4.56 -13.93 4.74
C ARG A 48 -4.08 -14.83 5.88
N LYS A 49 -4.76 -15.96 6.08
CA LYS A 49 -4.45 -16.89 7.19
C LYS A 49 -3.07 -17.54 7.11
N THR A 50 -2.50 -17.66 5.92
CA THR A 50 -1.26 -18.44 5.68
C THR A 50 0.02 -17.67 5.97
N ASP A 51 0.02 -16.35 5.79
CA ASP A 51 1.20 -15.49 5.91
C ASP A 51 0.89 -14.07 6.38
N ASN A 52 -0.32 -13.85 6.89
CA ASN A 52 -0.80 -12.59 7.46
C ASN A 52 -0.78 -11.38 6.51
N ALA A 53 -0.58 -11.61 5.21
CA ALA A 53 -0.57 -10.55 4.21
C ALA A 53 -1.94 -9.84 4.12
N TYR A 54 -1.93 -8.53 3.91
CA TYR A 54 -3.15 -7.77 3.68
C TYR A 54 -3.71 -8.08 2.30
N ILE A 55 -5.02 -8.36 2.23
CA ILE A 55 -5.70 -8.74 0.99
C ILE A 55 -6.35 -7.49 0.38
N VAL A 56 -5.80 -7.03 -0.73
CA VAL A 56 -6.39 -5.97 -1.57
C VAL A 56 -7.21 -6.62 -2.67
N SER A 57 -8.51 -6.30 -2.75
CA SER A 57 -9.41 -6.83 -3.79
C SER A 57 -9.35 -5.97 -5.05
N ASN A 58 -8.86 -6.54 -6.16
CA ASN A 58 -8.62 -5.82 -7.41
C ASN A 58 -9.91 -5.31 -8.07
N GLY A 59 -11.04 -5.99 -7.86
CA GLY A 59 -12.34 -5.58 -8.40
C GLY A 59 -13.15 -4.62 -7.51
N LYS A 60 -12.75 -4.44 -6.24
CA LYS A 60 -13.50 -3.63 -5.26
C LYS A 60 -12.78 -2.39 -4.77
N ARG A 61 -11.44 -2.38 -4.83
CA ARG A 61 -10.58 -1.33 -4.25
C ARG A 61 -9.93 -0.52 -5.36
N VAL A 62 -9.93 0.79 -5.20
CA VAL A 62 -9.15 1.68 -6.06
C VAL A 62 -7.77 1.87 -5.42
N TYR A 63 -6.73 1.45 -6.12
CA TYR A 63 -5.36 1.60 -5.63
C TYR A 63 -4.31 1.67 -6.75
N LYS A 64 -3.21 2.37 -6.48
CA LYS A 64 -2.01 2.41 -7.32
C LYS A 64 -0.84 1.82 -6.53
N LEU A 65 -0.13 0.87 -7.13
CA LEU A 65 1.03 0.24 -6.54
C LEU A 65 2.25 0.53 -7.43
N ASN A 66 3.29 1.12 -6.88
CA ASN A 66 4.57 1.39 -7.51
C ASN A 66 5.57 0.31 -7.06
N ALA A 67 5.70 -0.74 -7.85
CA ALA A 67 6.57 -1.86 -7.54
C ALA A 67 7.08 -2.49 -8.85
N VAL A 68 8.24 -3.12 -8.76
CA VAL A 68 8.91 -3.81 -9.87
C VAL A 68 8.59 -5.30 -9.78
N GLU A 69 8.16 -5.89 -10.89
CA GLU A 69 7.89 -7.32 -10.98
C GLU A 69 9.21 -8.11 -10.96
N ALA A 70 9.26 -9.16 -10.15
CA ALA A 70 10.36 -10.10 -10.18
C ALA A 70 10.36 -10.87 -11.51
N THR A 71 11.55 -11.10 -12.07
CA THR A 71 11.70 -11.83 -13.35
C THR A 71 11.11 -13.22 -13.30
N ASN A 72 11.28 -13.92 -12.16
CA ASN A 72 10.85 -15.29 -12.00
C ASN A 72 9.85 -15.42 -10.84
N PRO A 73 8.77 -16.19 -11.02
CA PRO A 73 7.86 -16.51 -9.94
C PRO A 73 8.51 -17.46 -8.93
N VAL A 74 8.08 -17.36 -7.68
CA VAL A 74 8.52 -18.25 -6.60
C VAL A 74 7.43 -19.27 -6.31
N ILE A 75 7.78 -20.56 -6.31
CA ILE A 75 6.85 -21.62 -5.94
C ILE A 75 7.09 -21.98 -4.46
N LEU A 76 6.05 -21.80 -3.64
CA LEU A 76 6.08 -22.15 -2.23
C LEU A 76 5.31 -23.45 -1.99
N LYS A 77 5.85 -24.33 -1.16
CA LYS A 77 5.12 -25.47 -0.61
C LYS A 77 4.34 -25.01 0.62
N ARG A 78 3.02 -25.17 0.59
CA ARG A 78 2.09 -24.95 1.70
C ARG A 78 1.58 -26.30 2.22
N SER A 79 0.81 -26.29 3.31
CA SER A 79 0.14 -27.51 3.80
C SER A 79 -0.78 -28.13 2.76
N ASP A 80 -1.48 -27.28 2.00
CA ASP A 80 -2.54 -27.69 1.06
C ASP A 80 -2.05 -27.79 -0.40
N GLY A 81 -0.73 -27.78 -0.63
CA GLY A 81 -0.14 -27.94 -1.96
C GLY A 81 0.92 -26.89 -2.30
N TYR A 82 0.96 -26.47 -3.56
CA TYR A 82 1.94 -25.51 -4.05
C TYR A 82 1.28 -24.20 -4.47
N GLU A 83 1.92 -23.08 -4.12
CA GLU A 83 1.47 -21.74 -4.45
C GLU A 83 2.54 -21.05 -5.29
N LYS A 84 2.16 -20.59 -6.49
CA LYS A 84 3.02 -19.80 -7.35
C LYS A 84 2.81 -18.32 -7.04
N GLN A 85 3.89 -17.62 -6.67
CA GLN A 85 3.88 -16.21 -6.33
C GLN A 85 4.64 -15.39 -7.37
N TYR A 86 3.95 -14.39 -7.93
CA TYR A 86 4.55 -13.34 -8.76
C TYR A 86 4.84 -12.16 -7.84
N ARG A 87 6.12 -12.02 -7.46
CA ARG A 87 6.56 -11.10 -6.42
C ARG A 87 6.79 -9.69 -6.96
N LEU A 88 6.44 -8.71 -6.16
CA LEU A 88 6.56 -7.28 -6.43
C LEU A 88 7.53 -6.68 -5.40
N HIS A 89 8.54 -5.98 -5.90
CA HIS A 89 9.65 -5.45 -5.09
C HIS A 89 9.72 -3.92 -5.16
N CYS A 90 10.33 -3.33 -4.15
CA CYS A 90 10.59 -1.89 -4.11
C CYS A 90 11.54 -1.50 -5.26
N PRO A 91 11.21 -0.47 -6.05
CA PRO A 91 12.09 -0.02 -7.14
C PRO A 91 13.43 0.54 -6.65
N ARG A 92 13.52 0.98 -5.38
CA ARG A 92 14.73 1.57 -4.80
C ARG A 92 15.63 0.55 -4.12
N CYS A 93 15.10 -0.20 -3.14
CA CYS A 93 15.91 -1.10 -2.31
C CYS A 93 15.66 -2.59 -2.57
N ASN A 94 14.80 -2.93 -3.53
CA ASN A 94 14.42 -4.30 -3.85
C ASN A 94 13.78 -5.09 -2.68
N LEU A 95 13.23 -4.40 -1.68
CA LEU A 95 12.46 -5.06 -0.61
C LEU A 95 11.24 -5.77 -1.19
N PHE A 96 10.89 -6.96 -0.67
CA PHE A 96 9.68 -7.69 -1.05
C PHE A 96 8.43 -7.02 -0.44
N LEU A 97 7.57 -6.46 -1.29
CA LEU A 97 6.43 -5.62 -0.86
C LEU A 97 5.10 -6.33 -0.95
N ALA A 98 4.89 -7.06 -2.05
CA ALA A 98 3.61 -7.64 -2.37
C ALA A 98 3.78 -8.81 -3.32
N TYR A 99 2.74 -9.61 -3.48
CA TYR A 99 2.70 -10.64 -4.52
C TYR A 99 1.29 -10.86 -5.04
N GLU A 100 1.22 -11.46 -6.22
CA GLU A 100 -0.01 -11.96 -6.83
C GLU A 100 0.15 -13.44 -7.14
N VAL A 101 -0.96 -14.14 -7.32
CA VAL A 101 -1.00 -15.57 -7.69
C VAL A 101 -1.24 -15.78 -9.19
N THR A 102 -1.50 -14.69 -9.91
CA THR A 102 -1.66 -14.64 -11.37
C THR A 102 -0.44 -14.00 -12.01
N GLU A 103 -0.07 -14.46 -13.19
CA GLU A 103 1.11 -13.97 -13.91
C GLU A 103 0.95 -12.52 -14.33
N GLU A 104 -0.21 -12.20 -14.88
CA GLU A 104 -0.50 -10.84 -15.29
C GLU A 104 -0.99 -10.02 -14.11
N ARG A 105 -0.32 -8.89 -13.91
CA ARG A 105 -0.58 -7.96 -12.83
C ARG A 105 -2.02 -7.46 -12.83
N LYS A 106 -2.65 -7.47 -11.66
CA LYS A 106 -4.04 -7.06 -11.42
C LYS A 106 -5.11 -7.83 -12.20
N LYS A 107 -4.76 -8.90 -12.92
CA LYS A 107 -5.78 -9.80 -13.54
C LYS A 107 -6.41 -10.75 -12.52
N GLY A 108 -5.66 -11.11 -11.49
CA GLY A 108 -6.18 -11.92 -10.39
C GLY A 108 -7.16 -11.17 -9.49
N PRO A 109 -7.93 -11.88 -8.65
CA PRO A 109 -8.92 -11.26 -7.78
C PRO A 109 -8.30 -10.42 -6.65
N HIS A 110 -7.07 -10.73 -6.27
CA HIS A 110 -6.42 -10.15 -5.10
C HIS A 110 -4.93 -9.87 -5.33
N THR A 111 -4.48 -8.79 -4.69
CA THR A 111 -3.06 -8.48 -4.50
C THR A 111 -2.77 -8.55 -3.01
N TYR A 112 -1.71 -9.27 -2.64
CA TYR A 112 -1.36 -9.52 -1.25
C TYR A 112 -0.19 -8.63 -0.85
N ILE A 113 -0.40 -7.71 0.08
CA ILE A 113 0.66 -6.83 0.61
C ILE A 113 1.31 -7.52 1.81
N VAL A 114 2.63 -7.66 1.76
CA VAL A 114 3.41 -8.31 2.82
C VAL A 114 3.33 -7.47 4.09
N GLU A 115 3.01 -8.11 5.22
CA GLU A 115 2.96 -7.44 6.52
C GLU A 115 4.31 -6.79 6.86
N GLY A 116 4.29 -5.56 7.38
CA GLY A 116 5.49 -4.84 7.78
C GLY A 116 6.36 -4.33 6.63
N SER A 117 5.99 -4.59 5.36
CA SER A 117 6.75 -4.08 4.21
C SER A 117 6.50 -2.60 3.92
N LEU A 118 5.39 -2.06 4.44
CA LEU A 118 4.91 -0.70 4.21
C LEU A 118 4.63 0.06 5.51
N THR A 119 4.78 1.39 5.47
CA THR A 119 4.50 2.33 6.57
C THR A 119 3.77 3.57 6.06
N GLU A 120 2.87 4.15 6.86
CA GLU A 120 2.26 5.47 6.59
C GLU A 120 3.21 6.62 6.96
N ASN A 121 4.14 6.38 7.88
CA ASN A 121 5.02 7.40 8.45
C ASN A 121 6.28 7.57 7.58
N GLN A 122 6.36 8.68 6.84
CA GLN A 122 7.57 9.07 6.14
C GLN A 122 8.43 9.96 7.05
N GLY A 123 9.70 9.59 7.28
CA GLY A 123 10.65 10.47 7.96
C GLY A 123 10.32 10.83 9.41
N VAL A 124 9.40 10.10 10.06
CA VAL A 124 9.09 10.31 11.47
C VAL A 124 10.19 9.67 12.31
N VAL A 125 10.99 10.52 12.94
CA VAL A 125 11.97 10.12 13.94
C VAL A 125 11.22 9.58 15.16
N PRO A 126 11.45 8.34 15.62
CA PRO A 126 10.79 7.78 16.80
C PRO A 126 10.97 8.69 18.03
N HIS A 127 9.95 8.74 18.90
CA HIS A 127 10.02 9.55 20.13
C HIS A 127 11.22 9.09 20.97
N GLY A 128 12.14 10.01 21.29
CA GLY A 128 13.38 9.74 22.03
C GLY A 128 14.59 9.34 21.18
N ALA A 129 14.51 9.35 19.84
CA ALA A 129 15.66 9.05 18.99
C ALA A 129 16.64 10.24 18.80
N ILE A 130 16.27 11.44 19.26
CA ILE A 130 17.18 12.59 19.39
C ILE A 130 17.31 12.87 20.88
N PRO A 131 18.52 12.84 21.47
CA PRO A 131 18.71 13.24 22.86
C PRO A 131 18.34 14.72 23.01
N GLU A 132 17.55 15.05 24.03
CA GLU A 132 17.26 16.44 24.40
C GLU A 132 18.54 17.01 25.05
N ASP A 133 19.07 18.11 24.48
CA ASP A 133 20.23 18.86 25.00
C ASP A 133 19.91 19.61 26.30
#